data_AF-A0A0L7KKL5-F1
#
_entry.id   AF-A0A0L7KKL5-F1
#
_cell.length_a   1.000
_cell.length_b   1.000
_cell.length_c   1.000
_cell.angle_alpha   90.00
_cell.angle_beta   90.00
_cell.angle_gamma   90.00
#
_symmetry.space_group_name_H-M   'P 1'
#
loop_
_entity.id
_entity.type
_entity.pdbx_description
1 polymer ?
#
loop_
_entity_poly.entity_id
_entity_poly.type
_entity_poly.pdbx_seq_one_letter_code
_entity_poly.pdbx_strand_id
1 'polypeptide(L)'
;MNAGDSLKHYSEKLNLTYSDSRSQLCTELARSFADIGDIVRGRDLYLGGNKKEKNRRDDLEDKLKKIFGKIKGNNSKLKSLTDDQIREYWWELNRETVWKAITCEAGSGKYFRPTCGDSGSPHVTPSQCRCNDDQPKSGKDGDVSIVPTYFDYVLQYLRWFEEWAEDFCRKKKKKVENLEQQCRGKSEEGEPRYCDRNGFDCERTKYKKGYVCYR
;
A
#
# COMPACT_ATOMS: atom_id res chain seq x y z
N MET A 1 -13.80 -15.66 12.60
CA MET A 1 -12.95 -14.99 11.60
C MET A 1 -11.63 -14.70 12.28
N ASN A 2 -10.60 -15.49 11.98
CA ASN A 2 -9.26 -15.28 12.54
C ASN A 2 -8.58 -14.15 11.75
N ALA A 3 -7.68 -13.40 12.39
CA ALA A 3 -6.99 -12.27 11.76
C ALA A 3 -6.25 -12.67 10.46
N GLY A 4 -5.77 -13.92 10.37
CA GLY A 4 -5.16 -14.49 9.17
C GLY A 4 -6.11 -14.57 7.97
N ASP A 5 -7.39 -14.89 8.18
CA ASP A 5 -8.38 -15.01 7.10
C ASP A 5 -8.69 -13.64 6.47
N SER A 6 -8.66 -12.58 7.30
CA SER A 6 -8.92 -11.20 6.84
C SER A 6 -7.75 -10.64 6.02
N LEU A 7 -6.51 -10.96 6.41
CA LEU A 7 -5.30 -10.58 5.66
C LEU A 7 -5.22 -11.30 4.31
N LYS A 8 -5.60 -12.58 4.29
CA LYS A 8 -5.69 -13.38 3.06
C LYS A 8 -6.68 -12.77 2.04
N HIS A 9 -7.90 -12.46 2.46
CA HIS A 9 -8.89 -11.83 1.58
C HIS A 9 -8.47 -10.45 1.06
N TYR A 10 -7.74 -9.67 1.86
CA TYR A 10 -7.22 -8.38 1.39
C TYR A 10 -6.13 -8.55 0.32
N SER A 11 -5.22 -9.50 0.54
CA SER A 11 -4.19 -9.88 -0.45
C SER A 11 -4.81 -10.41 -1.76
N GLU A 12 -5.85 -11.25 -1.66
CA GLU A 12 -6.63 -11.74 -2.81
C GLU A 12 -7.29 -10.58 -3.59
N LYS A 13 -7.89 -9.61 -2.88
CA LYS A 13 -8.50 -8.42 -3.50
C LYS A 13 -7.47 -7.54 -4.22
N LEU A 14 -6.29 -7.36 -3.62
CA LEU A 14 -5.19 -6.64 -4.26
C LEU A 14 -4.69 -7.39 -5.50
N ASN A 15 -4.54 -8.73 -5.42
CA ASN A 15 -4.19 -9.57 -6.58
C ASN A 15 -5.15 -9.41 -7.76
N LEU A 16 -6.47 -9.33 -7.50
CA LEU A 16 -7.49 -9.11 -8.53
C LEU A 16 -7.45 -7.68 -9.12
N THR A 17 -7.09 -6.69 -8.31
CA THR A 17 -7.08 -5.27 -8.73
C THR A 17 -5.81 -4.92 -9.53
N TYR A 18 -4.70 -5.61 -9.25
CA TYR A 18 -3.38 -5.36 -9.82
C TYR A 18 -2.88 -6.51 -10.70
N SER A 19 -3.79 -7.29 -11.30
CA SER A 19 -3.46 -8.42 -12.19
C SER A 19 -2.44 -8.06 -13.28
N ASP A 20 -2.52 -6.82 -13.77
CA ASP A 20 -1.74 -6.31 -14.90
C ASP A 20 -0.37 -5.72 -14.47
N SER A 21 -0.14 -5.57 -13.16
CA SER A 21 1.14 -5.07 -12.62
C SER A 21 1.46 -5.70 -11.26
N ARG A 22 2.05 -6.91 -11.31
CA ARG A 22 2.55 -7.60 -10.10
C ARG A 22 3.62 -6.82 -9.33
N SER A 23 4.23 -5.79 -9.93
CA SER A 23 5.14 -4.88 -9.22
C SER A 23 4.40 -3.86 -8.33
N GLN A 24 3.17 -3.48 -8.70
CA GLN A 24 2.33 -2.64 -7.84
C GLN A 24 1.85 -3.43 -6.62
N LEU A 25 1.53 -4.72 -6.78
CA LEU A 25 1.13 -5.59 -5.68
C LEU A 25 2.12 -5.57 -4.50
N CYS A 26 3.42 -5.77 -4.74
CA CYS A 26 4.41 -5.78 -3.66
C CYS A 26 4.53 -4.44 -2.94
N THR A 27 4.30 -3.34 -3.68
CA THR A 27 4.31 -1.99 -3.13
C THR A 27 3.11 -1.75 -2.21
N GLU A 28 1.93 -2.19 -2.63
CA GLU A 28 0.71 -2.12 -1.82
C GLU A 28 0.79 -3.01 -0.57
N LEU A 29 1.37 -4.20 -0.69
CA LEU A 29 1.63 -5.07 0.45
C LEU A 29 2.61 -4.42 1.43
N ALA A 30 3.66 -3.75 0.95
CA ALA A 30 4.61 -3.01 1.79
C ALA A 30 3.96 -1.81 2.51
N ARG A 31 3.08 -1.07 1.84
CA ARG A 31 2.27 0.01 2.43
C ARG A 31 1.39 -0.53 3.56
N SER A 32 0.66 -1.61 3.27
CA SER A 32 -0.22 -2.28 4.22
C SER A 32 0.55 -2.82 5.44
N PHE A 33 1.73 -3.41 5.21
CA PHE A 33 2.61 -3.89 6.27
C PHE A 33 3.07 -2.76 7.21
N ALA A 34 3.47 -1.61 6.64
CA ALA A 34 3.86 -0.45 7.42
C ALA A 34 2.69 0.12 8.25
N ASP A 35 1.48 0.15 7.69
CA ASP A 35 0.28 0.60 8.43
C ASP A 35 -0.10 -0.38 9.55
N ILE A 36 -0.01 -1.70 9.32
CA ILE A 36 -0.18 -2.70 10.39
C ILE A 36 0.86 -2.47 11.49
N GLY A 37 2.11 -2.18 11.13
CA GLY A 37 3.16 -1.86 12.08
C GLY A 37 2.83 -0.63 12.92
N ASP A 38 2.31 0.44 12.31
CA ASP A 38 1.88 1.63 13.05
C ASP A 38 0.67 1.38 13.95
N ILE A 39 -0.29 0.55 13.53
CA ILE A 39 -1.41 0.14 14.39
C ILE A 39 -0.90 -0.62 15.61
N VAL A 40 -0.04 -1.63 15.42
CA VAL A 40 0.52 -2.44 16.51
C VAL A 40 1.34 -1.57 17.47
N ARG A 41 2.13 -0.63 16.94
CA ARG A 41 2.96 0.30 17.71
C ARG A 41 2.19 1.45 18.35
N GLY A 42 0.91 1.63 18.04
CA GLY A 42 0.11 2.76 18.53
C GLY A 42 0.48 4.11 17.90
N ARG A 43 1.10 4.09 16.71
CA ARG A 43 1.53 5.27 15.94
C ARG A 43 0.59 5.63 14.78
N ASP A 44 -0.41 4.79 14.53
CA ASP A 44 -1.38 4.99 13.46
C ASP A 44 -2.19 6.29 13.67
N LEU A 45 -2.23 7.11 12.62
CA LEU A 45 -2.83 8.44 12.59
C LEU A 45 -4.29 8.42 12.16
N TYR A 46 -4.85 7.26 11.79
CA TYR A 46 -6.24 7.17 11.34
C TYR A 46 -7.21 7.45 12.50
N LEU A 47 -8.14 8.39 12.31
CA LEU A 47 -9.07 8.83 13.36
C LEU A 47 -10.47 8.20 13.27
N GLY A 48 -10.75 7.42 12.22
CA GLY A 48 -12.09 6.93 11.89
C GLY A 48 -12.88 7.93 11.05
N GLY A 49 -13.34 7.53 9.87
CA GLY A 49 -14.10 8.40 8.95
C GLY A 49 -15.53 8.67 9.40
N ASN A 50 -16.05 7.87 10.33
CA ASN A 50 -17.35 8.04 10.96
C ASN A 50 -17.34 7.46 12.39
N LYS A 51 -18.43 7.66 13.14
CA LYS A 51 -18.57 7.18 14.53
C LYS A 51 -18.37 5.66 14.66
N LYS A 52 -18.84 4.88 13.68
CA LYS A 52 -18.72 3.41 13.71
C LYS A 52 -17.27 2.97 13.53
N GLU A 53 -16.53 3.58 12.62
CA GLU A 53 -15.11 3.31 12.38
C GLU A 53 -14.25 3.76 13.56
N LYS A 54 -14.53 4.94 14.11
CA LYS A 54 -13.85 5.43 15.32
C LYS A 54 -14.02 4.45 16.49
N ASN A 55 -15.25 4.00 16.76
CA ASN A 55 -15.51 3.02 17.81
C ASN A 55 -14.78 1.69 17.58
N ARG A 56 -14.67 1.22 16.33
CA ARG A 56 -13.92 0.00 16.00
C ARG A 56 -12.43 0.15 16.25
N ARG A 57 -11.88 1.32 15.90
CA ARG A 57 -10.48 1.66 16.13
C ARG A 57 -10.17 1.74 17.62
N ASP A 58 -11.02 2.41 18.39
CA ASP A 58 -10.87 2.54 19.84
C ASP A 58 -10.93 1.15 20.52
N ASP A 59 -11.88 0.29 20.12
CA ASP A 59 -11.97 -1.10 20.62
C ASP A 59 -10.72 -1.95 20.27
N LEU A 60 -10.17 -1.76 19.06
CA LEU A 60 -8.93 -2.42 18.65
C LEU A 60 -7.74 -1.96 19.52
N GLU A 61 -7.59 -0.66 19.71
CA GLU A 61 -6.51 -0.10 20.54
C GLU A 61 -6.63 -0.55 22.00
N ASP A 62 -7.85 -0.60 22.55
CA ASP A 62 -8.09 -1.12 23.91
C ASP A 62 -7.72 -2.61 24.03
N LYS A 63 -7.98 -3.41 22.99
CA LYS A 63 -7.55 -4.81 22.96
C LYS A 63 -6.03 -4.94 22.89
N LEU A 64 -5.36 -4.13 22.07
CA LEU A 64 -3.90 -4.10 21.99
C LEU A 64 -3.28 -3.71 23.33
N LYS A 65 -3.78 -2.65 23.99
CA LYS A 65 -3.36 -2.25 25.34
C LYS A 65 -3.50 -3.39 26.34
N LYS A 66 -4.64 -4.11 26.32
CA LYS A 66 -4.86 -5.27 27.20
C LYS A 66 -3.86 -6.41 26.93
N ILE A 67 -3.56 -6.69 25.66
CA ILE A 67 -2.58 -7.74 25.28
C ILE A 67 -1.18 -7.36 25.75
N PHE A 68 -0.71 -6.16 25.42
CA PHE A 68 0.62 -5.70 25.81
C PHE A 68 0.77 -5.50 27.32
N GLY A 69 -0.29 -5.08 28.01
CA GLY A 69 -0.34 -5.05 29.48
C GLY A 69 -0.17 -6.45 30.11
N LYS A 70 -0.77 -7.49 29.52
CA LYS A 70 -0.56 -8.89 29.96
C LYS A 70 0.86 -9.37 29.68
N ILE A 71 1.41 -9.08 28.49
CA ILE A 71 2.80 -9.43 28.12
C ILE A 71 3.77 -8.81 29.13
N LYS A 72 3.58 -7.53 29.46
CA LYS A 72 4.35 -6.80 30.47
C LYS A 72 4.22 -7.43 31.86
N GLY A 73 2.99 -7.74 32.29
CA GLY A 73 2.73 -8.35 33.60
C GLY A 73 3.38 -9.72 33.78
N ASN A 74 3.50 -10.50 32.70
CA ASN A 74 4.05 -11.86 32.72
C ASN A 74 5.58 -11.92 32.64
N ASN A 75 6.27 -10.80 32.38
CA ASN A 75 7.72 -10.77 32.26
C ASN A 75 8.32 -9.67 33.14
N SER A 76 9.01 -10.07 34.20
CA SER A 76 9.65 -9.15 35.15
C SER A 76 10.67 -8.21 34.49
N LYS A 77 11.31 -8.62 33.40
CA LYS A 77 12.27 -7.80 32.65
C LYS A 77 11.61 -6.65 31.88
N LEU A 78 10.30 -6.72 31.62
CA LEU A 78 9.55 -5.69 30.90
C LEU A 78 8.94 -4.63 31.82
N LYS A 79 9.00 -4.81 33.15
CA LYS A 79 8.36 -3.90 34.12
C LYS A 79 8.90 -2.47 34.05
N SER A 80 10.17 -2.29 33.68
CA SER A 80 10.81 -0.98 33.54
C SER A 80 10.50 -0.28 32.22
N LEU A 81 9.90 -0.98 31.24
CA LEU A 81 9.58 -0.44 29.92
C LEU A 81 8.18 0.14 29.88
N THR A 82 7.99 1.19 29.08
CA THR A 82 6.67 1.69 28.71
C THR A 82 5.99 0.73 27.73
N ASP A 83 4.67 0.79 27.65
CA ASP A 83 3.91 -0.08 26.74
C ASP A 83 4.29 0.21 25.27
N ASP A 84 4.58 1.47 24.94
CA ASP A 84 5.05 1.88 23.61
C ASP A 84 6.40 1.24 23.28
N GLN A 85 7.36 1.25 24.21
CA GLN A 85 8.66 0.57 24.02
C GLN A 85 8.49 -0.95 23.81
N ILE A 86 7.59 -1.59 24.56
CA ILE A 86 7.31 -3.02 24.40
C ILE A 86 6.73 -3.30 23.01
N ARG A 87 5.82 -2.45 22.53
CA ARG A 87 5.23 -2.59 21.19
C ARG A 87 6.29 -2.41 20.08
N GLU A 88 7.22 -1.48 20.22
CA GLU A 88 8.35 -1.32 19.29
C GLU A 88 9.22 -2.57 19.23
N TYR A 89 9.66 -3.08 20.39
CA TYR A 89 10.47 -4.30 20.43
C TYR A 89 9.71 -5.51 19.90
N TRP A 90 8.42 -5.61 20.19
CA TRP A 90 7.60 -6.69 19.66
C TRP A 90 7.50 -6.62 18.14
N TRP A 91 7.27 -5.43 17.57
CA TRP A 91 7.23 -5.26 16.13
C TRP A 91 8.56 -5.69 15.50
N GLU A 92 9.68 -5.15 15.97
CA GLU A 92 11.01 -5.48 15.41
C GLU A 92 11.32 -6.98 15.47
N LEU A 93 10.94 -7.67 16.55
CA LEU A 93 11.14 -9.11 16.69
C LEU A 93 10.25 -9.95 15.75
N ASN A 94 9.07 -9.45 15.35
CA ASN A 94 8.07 -10.24 14.63
C ASN A 94 7.84 -9.78 13.19
N ARG A 95 8.39 -8.64 12.77
CA ARG A 95 8.12 -7.99 11.47
C ARG A 95 8.39 -8.90 10.28
N GLU A 96 9.44 -9.72 10.33
CA GLU A 96 9.74 -10.71 9.29
C GLU A 96 8.67 -11.80 9.17
N THR A 97 8.17 -12.28 10.31
CA THR A 97 7.11 -13.30 10.35
C THR A 97 5.78 -12.71 9.85
N VAL A 98 5.49 -11.46 10.22
CA VAL A 98 4.31 -10.74 9.72
C VAL A 98 4.40 -10.54 8.21
N TRP A 99 5.56 -10.13 7.68
CA TRP A 99 5.77 -10.02 6.24
C TRP A 99 5.61 -11.35 5.52
N LYS A 100 6.17 -12.42 6.10
CA LYS A 100 6.00 -13.79 5.62
C LYS A 100 4.53 -14.24 5.60
N ALA A 101 3.71 -13.79 6.54
CA ALA A 101 2.29 -14.08 6.51
C ALA A 101 1.57 -13.29 5.40
N ILE A 102 1.83 -11.99 5.30
CA ILE A 102 1.18 -11.08 4.32
C ILE A 102 1.45 -11.52 2.88
N THR A 103 2.67 -11.93 2.58
CA THR A 103 3.06 -12.24 1.20
C THR A 103 3.04 -13.73 0.85
N CYS A 104 2.51 -14.59 1.74
CA CYS A 104 2.52 -16.05 1.56
C CYS A 104 1.88 -16.50 0.24
N GLU A 105 0.80 -15.83 -0.18
CA GLU A 105 0.06 -16.10 -1.41
C GLU A 105 0.28 -15.01 -2.48
N ALA A 106 1.25 -14.11 -2.27
CA ALA A 106 1.62 -13.14 -3.28
C ALA A 106 2.33 -13.88 -4.42
N GLY A 107 1.90 -13.68 -5.67
CA GLY A 107 2.56 -14.27 -6.84
C GLY A 107 4.00 -13.75 -7.04
N SER A 108 4.62 -14.10 -8.16
CA SER A 108 5.92 -13.51 -8.53
C SER A 108 5.76 -12.02 -8.83
N GLY A 109 6.14 -11.18 -7.87
CA GLY A 109 6.08 -9.73 -7.95
C GLY A 109 7.40 -9.10 -7.54
N LYS A 110 7.68 -7.92 -8.09
CA LYS A 110 8.88 -7.12 -7.81
C LYS A 110 8.49 -5.95 -6.92
N TYR A 111 9.18 -5.72 -5.81
CA TYR A 111 9.08 -4.44 -5.12
C TYR A 111 9.58 -3.32 -6.04
N PHE A 112 8.97 -2.13 -5.97
CA PHE A 112 9.26 -1.05 -6.92
C PHE A 112 10.67 -0.47 -6.79
N ARG A 113 11.32 -0.66 -5.62
CA ARG A 113 12.72 -0.27 -5.39
C ARG A 113 13.60 -1.52 -5.38
N PRO A 114 14.78 -1.50 -6.04
CA PRO A 114 15.79 -2.54 -5.86
C PRO A 114 16.36 -2.40 -4.44
N THR A 115 16.10 -3.39 -3.59
CA THR A 115 16.41 -3.32 -2.15
C THR A 115 17.01 -4.59 -1.59
N CYS A 116 17.13 -5.65 -2.39
CA CYS A 116 17.75 -6.90 -1.96
C CYS A 116 19.24 -6.91 -2.34
N GLY A 117 20.11 -7.58 -1.57
CA GLY A 117 21.55 -7.67 -1.84
C GLY A 117 22.38 -6.49 -1.33
N ASP A 118 23.72 -6.59 -1.48
CA ASP A 118 24.66 -5.60 -0.97
C ASP A 118 24.53 -4.24 -1.66
N SER A 119 24.97 -3.18 -0.97
CA SER A 119 24.86 -1.77 -1.42
C SER A 119 25.45 -1.48 -2.80
N GLY A 120 26.36 -2.32 -3.29
CA GLY A 120 26.98 -2.21 -4.62
C GLY A 120 26.30 -3.02 -5.73
N SER A 121 25.42 -3.97 -5.39
CA SER A 121 24.76 -4.89 -6.33
C SER A 121 23.30 -5.15 -5.93
N PRO A 122 22.46 -4.10 -5.82
CA PRO A 122 21.08 -4.27 -5.40
C PRO A 122 20.26 -5.00 -6.48
N HIS A 123 19.45 -5.97 -6.05
CA HIS A 123 18.52 -6.73 -6.86
C HIS A 123 17.07 -6.52 -6.40
N VAL A 124 16.13 -7.01 -7.20
CA VAL A 124 14.68 -6.95 -6.95
C VAL A 124 14.19 -8.25 -6.35
N THR A 125 13.04 -8.21 -5.67
CA THR A 125 12.42 -9.41 -5.09
C THR A 125 12.13 -10.47 -6.16
N PRO A 126 12.64 -11.72 -6.03
CA PRO A 126 12.45 -12.76 -7.03
C PRO A 126 11.02 -13.34 -7.05
N SER A 127 10.43 -13.64 -5.88
CA SER A 127 9.08 -14.21 -5.75
C SER A 127 8.41 -13.78 -4.43
N GLN A 128 7.07 -13.87 -4.35
CA GLN A 128 6.29 -13.59 -3.14
C GLN A 128 6.62 -12.24 -2.47
N CYS A 129 7.04 -11.25 -3.25
CA CYS A 129 7.45 -9.93 -2.75
C CYS A 129 8.50 -10.00 -1.63
N ARG A 130 9.40 -10.97 -1.63
CA ARG A 130 10.45 -11.14 -0.60
C ARG A 130 11.83 -11.08 -1.20
N CYS A 131 12.82 -10.72 -0.39
CA CYS A 131 14.21 -11.00 -0.72
C CYS A 131 14.50 -12.46 -0.35
N ASN A 132 15.18 -13.18 -1.26
CA ASN A 132 15.79 -14.45 -0.94
C ASN A 132 17.23 -14.13 -0.58
N ASP A 133 17.56 -14.10 0.71
CA ASP A 133 18.96 -14.14 1.07
C ASP A 133 19.43 -15.60 1.03
N ASP A 134 20.67 -15.77 0.60
CA ASP A 134 21.34 -17.04 0.36
C ASP A 134 21.09 -18.05 1.47
N GLN A 135 20.96 -19.32 1.06
CA GLN A 135 20.64 -20.49 1.89
C GLN A 135 21.01 -20.34 3.36
N PRO A 136 20.14 -20.78 4.31
CA PRO A 136 20.46 -20.79 5.72
C PRO A 136 21.86 -21.37 5.91
N LYS A 137 22.80 -20.57 6.43
CA LYS A 137 24.18 -21.00 6.67
C LYS A 137 24.11 -22.22 7.59
N SER A 138 24.21 -23.39 6.99
CA SER A 138 24.28 -24.72 7.60
C SER A 138 23.23 -25.02 8.67
N GLY A 139 22.14 -25.66 8.25
CA GLY A 139 21.59 -26.80 9.01
C GLY A 139 20.47 -26.51 10.02
N LYS A 140 19.38 -25.86 9.58
CA LYS A 140 17.99 -26.12 10.03
C LYS A 140 17.00 -25.34 9.14
N ASP A 141 15.84 -25.94 8.89
CA ASP A 141 14.80 -25.47 7.98
C ASP A 141 14.46 -23.98 8.15
N GLY A 142 14.48 -23.22 7.05
CA GLY A 142 13.95 -21.86 7.04
C GLY A 142 14.54 -21.01 5.93
N ASP A 143 13.84 -20.97 4.80
CA ASP A 143 13.95 -19.92 3.78
C ASP A 143 13.80 -18.55 4.48
N VAL A 144 14.90 -17.81 4.68
CA VAL A 144 14.88 -16.52 5.40
C VAL A 144 14.30 -15.48 4.45
N SER A 145 13.01 -15.21 4.63
CA SER A 145 12.26 -14.22 3.87
C SER A 145 12.43 -12.83 4.48
N ILE A 146 13.43 -12.08 4.02
CA ILE A 146 13.69 -10.72 4.54
C ILE A 146 12.62 -9.75 4.04
N VAL A 147 12.22 -8.82 4.91
CA VAL A 147 11.38 -7.67 4.54
C VAL A 147 12.18 -6.78 3.58
N PRO A 148 11.78 -6.61 2.31
CA PRO A 148 12.54 -5.86 1.32
C PRO A 148 12.65 -4.36 1.61
N THR A 149 12.09 -3.89 2.72
CA THR A 149 11.96 -2.46 2.97
C THR A 149 11.99 -2.10 4.45
N TYR A 150 12.43 -0.88 4.70
CA TYR A 150 12.31 -0.18 5.98
C TYR A 150 11.12 0.80 5.95
N PHE A 151 10.14 0.56 5.08
CA PHE A 151 8.98 1.44 4.91
C PHE A 151 8.17 1.61 6.20
N ASP A 152 8.16 0.59 7.07
CA ASP A 152 7.60 0.63 8.42
C ASP A 152 8.36 1.58 9.38
N TYR A 153 9.53 2.09 9.01
CA TYR A 153 10.26 3.11 9.77
C TYR A 153 10.11 4.53 9.18
N VAL A 154 9.45 4.68 8.03
CA VAL A 154 9.12 5.99 7.45
C VAL A 154 7.86 6.52 8.15
N LEU A 155 7.79 7.82 8.40
CA LEU A 155 6.60 8.45 9.01
C LEU A 155 5.34 8.22 8.16
N GLN A 156 4.24 7.79 8.80
CA GLN A 156 2.99 7.43 8.11
C GLN A 156 2.47 8.51 7.16
N TYR A 157 2.50 9.78 7.59
CA TYR A 157 2.10 10.90 6.73
C TYR A 157 2.81 10.91 5.37
N LEU A 158 4.13 10.68 5.36
CA LEU A 158 4.92 10.67 4.12
C LEU A 158 4.54 9.48 3.23
N ARG A 159 4.27 8.33 3.85
CA ARG A 159 3.86 7.11 3.13
C ARG A 159 2.49 7.29 2.47
N TRP A 160 1.52 7.81 3.20
CA TRP A 160 0.19 8.13 2.66
C TRP A 160 0.26 9.23 1.60
N PHE A 161 1.15 10.21 1.74
CA PHE A 161 1.33 11.25 0.73
C PHE A 161 1.95 10.69 -0.58
N GLU A 162 2.96 9.82 -0.48
CA GLU A 162 3.54 9.11 -1.63
C GLU A 162 2.49 8.23 -2.33
N GLU A 163 1.71 7.47 -1.57
CA GLU A 163 0.60 6.66 -2.10
C GLU A 163 -0.44 7.53 -2.79
N TRP A 164 -0.90 8.62 -2.15
CA TRP A 164 -1.86 9.55 -2.74
C TRP A 164 -1.34 10.13 -4.05
N ALA A 165 -0.07 10.52 -4.11
CA ALA A 165 0.53 11.11 -5.31
C ALA A 165 0.61 10.10 -6.47
N GLU A 166 1.00 8.85 -6.19
CA GLU A 166 0.98 7.77 -7.19
C GLU A 166 -0.44 7.51 -7.69
N ASP A 167 -1.40 7.43 -6.77
CA ASP A 167 -2.77 7.07 -7.06
C ASP A 167 -3.50 8.19 -7.82
N PHE A 168 -3.21 9.44 -7.47
CA PHE A 168 -3.64 10.62 -8.21
C PHE A 168 -3.11 10.62 -9.64
N CYS A 169 -1.80 10.41 -9.84
CA CYS A 169 -1.19 10.37 -11.17
C CYS A 169 -1.80 9.27 -12.05
N ARG A 170 -1.98 8.08 -11.48
CA ARG A 170 -2.61 6.93 -12.15
C ARG A 170 -4.04 7.24 -12.58
N LYS A 171 -4.86 7.80 -11.68
CA LYS A 171 -6.25 8.17 -11.97
C LYS A 171 -6.34 9.31 -12.98
N LYS A 172 -5.47 10.32 -12.85
CA LYS A 172 -5.38 11.46 -13.77
C LYS A 172 -5.10 10.99 -15.19
N LYS A 173 -4.13 10.10 -15.40
CA LYS A 173 -3.82 9.56 -16.73
C LYS A 173 -5.05 8.92 -17.38
N LYS A 174 -5.72 8.01 -16.69
CA LYS A 174 -6.95 7.36 -17.19
C LYS A 174 -8.08 8.35 -17.50
N LYS A 175 -8.26 9.36 -16.65
CA LYS A 175 -9.29 10.40 -16.84
C LYS A 175 -8.97 11.33 -18.01
N VAL A 176 -7.70 11.68 -18.20
CA VAL A 176 -7.25 12.49 -19.33
C VAL A 176 -7.36 11.73 -20.64
N GLU A 177 -6.96 10.45 -20.69
CA GLU A 177 -7.13 9.60 -21.88
C GLU A 177 -8.60 9.49 -22.29
N ASN A 178 -9.50 9.30 -21.31
CA ASN A 178 -10.95 9.26 -21.58
C ASN A 178 -11.48 10.62 -22.07
N LEU A 179 -11.01 11.72 -21.49
CA LEU A 179 -11.36 13.07 -21.93
C LEU A 179 -10.86 13.36 -23.36
N GLU A 180 -9.62 12.99 -23.67
CA GLU A 180 -9.05 13.12 -25.01
C GLU A 180 -9.85 12.32 -26.03
N GLN A 181 -10.21 11.08 -25.73
CA GLN A 181 -11.07 10.27 -26.61
C GLN A 181 -12.43 10.93 -26.87
N GLN A 182 -13.07 11.49 -25.83
CA GLN A 182 -14.41 12.06 -25.96
C GLN A 182 -14.42 13.44 -26.65
N CYS A 183 -13.42 14.29 -26.40
CA CYS A 183 -13.40 15.69 -26.81
C CYS A 183 -12.43 16.02 -27.95
N ARG A 184 -11.42 15.17 -28.17
CA ARG A 184 -10.34 15.34 -29.17
C ARG A 184 -10.09 14.08 -30.01
N GLY A 185 -10.88 13.02 -29.82
CA GLY A 185 -10.77 11.74 -30.51
C GLY A 185 -11.56 11.72 -31.83
N LYS A 186 -11.99 10.53 -32.26
CA LYS A 186 -12.85 10.34 -33.45
C LYS A 186 -14.26 9.95 -33.03
N SER A 187 -15.27 10.36 -33.80
CA SER A 187 -16.65 9.88 -33.67
C SER A 187 -16.79 8.43 -34.15
N GLU A 188 -17.96 7.82 -33.91
CA GLU A 188 -18.28 6.47 -34.43
C GLU A 188 -18.27 6.44 -35.97
N GLU A 189 -18.51 7.59 -36.60
CA GLU A 189 -18.49 7.80 -38.05
C GLU A 189 -17.07 8.09 -38.58
N GLY A 190 -16.06 8.18 -37.69
CA GLY A 190 -14.66 8.42 -38.05
C GLY A 190 -14.23 9.88 -38.13
N GLU A 191 -15.17 10.81 -37.92
CA GLU A 191 -14.92 12.26 -37.96
C GLU A 191 -14.13 12.74 -36.73
N PRO A 192 -13.14 13.64 -36.87
CA PRO A 192 -12.41 14.21 -35.74
C PRO A 192 -13.36 15.03 -34.85
N ARG A 193 -13.20 14.90 -33.53
CA ARG A 193 -13.93 15.70 -32.54
C ARG A 193 -13.08 16.86 -32.07
N TYR A 194 -13.68 18.04 -31.96
CA TYR A 194 -13.03 19.18 -31.33
C TYR A 194 -14.03 19.90 -30.42
N CYS A 195 -14.20 19.41 -29.18
CA CYS A 195 -15.19 19.95 -28.24
C CYS A 195 -14.62 21.03 -27.29
N ASP A 196 -15.46 21.95 -26.82
CA ASP A 196 -15.14 22.83 -25.68
C ASP A 196 -15.51 22.19 -24.33
N ARG A 197 -15.27 22.92 -23.23
CA ARG A 197 -15.64 22.47 -21.88
C ARG A 197 -17.16 22.42 -21.63
N ASN A 198 -17.96 23.09 -22.46
CA ASN A 198 -19.42 23.14 -22.34
C ASN A 198 -20.11 22.10 -23.23
N GLY A 199 -19.35 21.29 -23.99
CA GLY A 199 -19.87 20.24 -24.86
C GLY A 199 -20.21 20.68 -26.28
N PHE A 200 -19.80 21.88 -26.70
CA PHE A 200 -20.00 22.36 -28.08
C PHE A 200 -18.88 21.87 -29.00
N ASP A 201 -19.25 21.49 -30.23
CA ASP A 201 -18.31 21.19 -31.31
C ASP A 201 -17.77 22.50 -31.91
N CYS A 202 -16.52 22.81 -31.61
CA CYS A 202 -15.84 24.02 -32.00
C CYS A 202 -15.59 24.13 -33.53
N GLU A 203 -15.72 23.05 -34.31
CA GLU A 203 -15.62 23.12 -35.78
C GLU A 203 -16.96 23.48 -36.44
N ARG A 204 -18.08 23.04 -35.85
CA ARG A 204 -19.45 23.29 -36.37
C ARG A 204 -20.12 24.52 -35.76
N THR A 205 -19.66 24.98 -34.59
CA THR A 205 -20.26 26.13 -33.89
C THR A 205 -19.80 27.44 -34.56
N LYS A 206 -20.48 27.85 -35.63
CA LYS A 206 -20.35 29.20 -36.21
C LYS A 206 -20.57 30.24 -35.11
N TYR A 207 -19.53 31.05 -34.86
CA TYR A 207 -19.50 32.21 -33.95
C TYR A 207 -20.84 32.95 -33.85
N LYS A 208 -21.68 32.58 -32.89
CA LYS A 208 -22.76 33.44 -32.40
C LYS A 208 -22.27 34.02 -31.07
N LYS A 209 -21.81 35.28 -31.14
CA LYS A 209 -21.48 36.21 -30.03
C LYS A 209 -21.37 35.54 -28.64
N GLY A 210 -20.15 35.20 -28.21
CA GLY A 210 -19.84 34.97 -26.79
C GLY A 210 -19.09 33.68 -26.44
N TYR A 211 -19.02 32.69 -27.34
CA TYR A 211 -18.33 31.42 -27.08
C TYR A 211 -16.97 31.39 -27.79
N VAL A 212 -15.90 31.34 -27.01
CA VAL A 212 -14.52 31.23 -27.49
C VAL A 212 -14.00 29.83 -27.16
N CYS A 213 -13.74 29.04 -28.19
CA CYS A 213 -12.95 27.82 -28.05
C CYS A 213 -11.47 28.21 -28.00
N TYR A 214 -10.84 28.03 -26.83
CA TYR A 214 -9.40 28.21 -26.70
C TYR A 214 -8.69 27.06 -27.42
N ARG A 215 -7.73 27.42 -28.27
CA ARG A 215 -6.91 26.46 -29.02
C ARG A 215 -5.85 25.83 -28.14
#